data_AF-A0AAW1KSW7-F1
#
_entry.id   AF-A0AAW1KSW7-F1
#
_cell.length_a   1.000
_cell.length_b   1.000
_cell.length_c   1.000
_cell.angle_alpha   90.00
_cell.angle_beta   90.00
_cell.angle_gamma   90.00
#
_symmetry.space_group_name_H-M   'P 1'
#
loop_
_entity.id
_entity.type
_entity.pdbx_description
1 polymer ?
#
loop_
_entity_poly.entity_id
_entity_poly.type
_entity_poly.pdbx_seq_one_letter_code
_entity_poly.pdbx_strand_id
1 'polypeptide(L)'
;MNSENNSVVLKLTGADNWQVWKFQTTIILKGRGLFGIVEGTEVKPTTGDTEIAKWVKEDGKAQELIVTRMDQGPLTHILSCETSKEMWIKLKTIYDKESVIPKKHARPIGSIVV
;
A
#
# COMPACT_ATOMS: atom_id res chain seq x y z
N MET A 1 22.03 0.53 -26.53
CA MET A 1 21.11 1.48 -25.88
C MET A 1 19.90 0.71 -25.39
N ASN A 2 19.83 0.43 -24.09
CA ASN A 2 18.57 0.23 -23.37
C ASN A 2 18.84 0.90 -22.03
N SER A 3 18.59 2.21 -21.97
CA SER A 3 18.47 2.88 -20.69
C SER A 3 17.23 2.25 -20.04
N GLU A 4 17.47 1.27 -19.16
CA GLU A 4 16.49 0.90 -18.16
C GLU A 4 16.13 2.22 -17.47
N ASN A 5 14.98 2.77 -17.84
CA ASN A 5 14.34 3.80 -17.05
C ASN A 5 14.04 3.12 -15.73
N ASN A 6 15.03 3.19 -14.83
CA ASN A 6 14.90 2.89 -13.42
C ASN A 6 13.94 3.95 -12.86
N SER A 7 12.66 3.80 -13.20
CA SER A 7 11.59 4.47 -12.50
C SER A 7 11.76 3.99 -11.07
N VAL A 8 12.28 4.89 -10.22
CA VAL A 8 12.43 4.62 -8.80
C VAL A 8 11.01 4.43 -8.26
N VAL A 9 10.54 3.19 -8.30
CA VAL A 9 9.23 2.82 -7.78
C VAL A 9 9.32 3.06 -6.28
N LEU A 10 8.61 4.07 -5.79
CA LEU A 10 8.52 4.34 -4.36
C LEU A 10 7.95 3.10 -3.68
N LYS A 11 8.80 2.42 -2.91
CA LYS A 11 8.42 1.25 -2.12
C LYS A 11 7.98 1.69 -0.73
N LEU A 12 6.91 1.12 -0.21
CA LEU A 12 6.53 1.31 1.18
C LEU A 12 7.60 0.69 2.07
N THR A 13 8.23 1.51 2.92
CA THR A 13 9.25 1.10 3.89
C THR A 13 8.71 1.12 5.31
N GLY A 14 7.73 1.97 5.58
CA GLY A 14 7.09 2.07 6.88
C GLY A 14 6.17 3.28 7.00
N ALA A 15 5.94 3.72 8.24
CA ALA A 15 5.05 4.85 8.55
C ALA A 15 5.60 6.19 8.02
N ASP A 16 6.91 6.30 7.82
CA ASP A 16 7.61 7.49 7.36
C ASP A 16 7.22 7.91 5.94
N ASN A 17 7.05 6.94 5.04
CA ASN A 17 6.69 7.20 3.65
C ASN A 17 5.26 6.77 3.27
N TRP A 18 4.47 6.30 4.26
CA TRP A 18 3.11 5.82 4.08
C TRP A 18 2.22 6.81 3.33
N GLN A 19 2.18 8.09 3.71
CA GLN A 19 1.27 9.07 3.10
C GLN A 19 1.56 9.27 1.60
N VAL A 20 2.85 9.37 1.25
CA VAL A 20 3.29 9.53 -0.15
C VAL A 20 3.00 8.25 -0.93
N TRP A 21 3.31 7.09 -0.36
CA TRP A 21 3.05 5.79 -0.97
C TRP A 21 1.56 5.57 -1.22
N LYS A 22 0.72 5.80 -0.21
CA LYS A 22 -0.75 5.67 -0.28
C LYS A 22 -1.32 6.54 -1.39
N PHE A 23 -0.87 7.80 -1.49
CA PHE A 23 -1.31 8.72 -2.54
C PHE A 23 -0.91 8.22 -3.94
N GLN A 24 0.35 7.87 -4.16
CA GLN A 24 0.82 7.38 -5.47
C GLN A 24 0.11 6.09 -5.87
N THR A 25 0.03 5.10 -4.98
CA THR A 25 -0.62 3.82 -5.23
C THR A 25 -2.11 4.03 -5.54
N THR A 26 -2.80 4.93 -4.84
CA THR A 26 -4.19 5.30 -5.12
C THR A 26 -4.35 5.86 -6.55
N ILE A 27 -3.49 6.79 -6.98
CA ILE A 27 -3.57 7.36 -8.33
C ILE A 27 -3.35 6.29 -9.39
N ILE A 28 -2.39 5.39 -9.20
CA ILE A 28 -2.10 4.34 -10.20
C ILE A 28 -3.25 3.32 -10.26
N LEU A 29 -3.81 2.93 -9.12
CA LEU A 29 -5.00 2.07 -9.08
C LEU A 29 -6.19 2.73 -9.80
N LYS A 30 -6.42 4.03 -9.58
CA LYS A 30 -7.48 4.79 -10.28
C LYS A 30 -7.22 4.84 -11.79
N GLY A 31 -5.99 5.13 -12.22
CA GLY A 31 -5.60 5.15 -13.63
C GLY A 31 -5.75 3.79 -14.32
N ARG A 32 -5.75 2.69 -13.55
CA ARG A 32 -5.98 1.32 -14.04
C ARG A 32 -7.42 0.83 -13.86
N GLY A 33 -8.31 1.64 -13.28
CA GLY A 33 -9.69 1.25 -12.98
C GLY A 33 -9.81 0.17 -11.91
N LEU A 34 -8.80 -0.01 -11.05
CA LEU A 34 -8.77 -1.06 -10.02
C LEU A 34 -9.11 -0.55 -8.62
N PHE A 35 -9.21 0.77 -8.45
CA PHE A 35 -9.36 1.37 -7.12
C PHE A 35 -10.67 0.99 -6.45
N GLY A 36 -11.77 0.80 -7.20
CA GLY A 36 -13.05 0.42 -6.62
C GLY A 36 -13.04 -0.97 -6.00
N ILE A 37 -12.24 -1.90 -6.53
CA ILE A 37 -12.03 -3.23 -5.94
C ILE A 37 -11.28 -3.10 -4.61
N VAL A 38 -10.21 -2.31 -4.59
CA VAL A 38 -9.35 -2.10 -3.40
C VAL A 38 -10.07 -1.35 -2.29
N GLU A 39 -10.88 -0.35 -2.65
CA GLU A 39 -11.73 0.38 -1.69
C GLU A 39 -12.93 -0.47 -1.25
N GLY A 40 -13.33 -1.43 -2.09
CA GLY A 40 -14.47 -2.32 -1.85
C GLY A 40 -15.81 -1.73 -2.27
N THR A 41 -15.83 -0.68 -3.09
CA THR A 41 -17.04 -0.20 -3.76
C THR A 41 -17.46 -1.14 -4.90
N GLU A 42 -16.51 -1.83 -5.51
CA GLU A 42 -16.75 -2.89 -6.50
C GLU A 42 -16.63 -4.26 -5.83
N VAL A 43 -17.77 -4.80 -5.41
CA VAL A 43 -17.85 -6.05 -4.66
C VAL A 43 -17.81 -7.25 -5.62
N LYS A 44 -17.16 -8.33 -5.18
CA LYS A 44 -17.15 -9.59 -5.92
C LYS A 44 -18.59 -10.06 -6.22
N PRO A 45 -18.94 -10.31 -7.49
CA PRO A 45 -20.26 -10.82 -7.85
C PRO A 45 -20.55 -12.18 -7.19
N THR A 46 -21.82 -12.44 -6.89
CA THR A 46 -22.28 -13.73 -6.32
C THR A 46 -22.71 -14.73 -7.38
N THR A 47 -22.94 -14.27 -8.61
CA THR A 47 -23.44 -15.07 -9.74
C THR A 47 -22.77 -14.62 -11.03
N GLY A 48 -22.69 -15.52 -12.01
CA GLY A 48 -22.07 -15.25 -13.31
C GLY A 48 -20.59 -15.58 -13.28
N ASP A 49 -20.24 -16.77 -13.79
CA ASP A 49 -18.85 -17.27 -13.74
C ASP A 49 -17.89 -16.34 -14.49
N THR A 50 -18.36 -15.68 -15.55
CA THR A 50 -17.57 -14.74 -16.34
C THR A 50 -17.25 -13.47 -15.56
N GLU A 51 -18.25 -12.90 -14.88
CA GLU A 51 -18.13 -11.71 -14.03
C GLU A 51 -17.28 -12.00 -12.81
N ILE A 52 -17.45 -13.16 -12.19
CA ILE A 52 -16.62 -13.63 -11.07
C ILE A 52 -15.17 -13.77 -11.52
N ALA A 53 -14.91 -14.44 -12.64
CA ALA A 53 -13.56 -14.61 -13.17
C ALA A 53 -12.91 -13.27 -13.53
N LYS A 54 -13.69 -12.33 -14.09
CA LYS A 54 -13.22 -10.96 -14.37
C LYS A 54 -12.83 -10.25 -13.08
N TRP A 55 -13.69 -10.25 -12.07
CA TRP A 55 -13.41 -9.60 -10.78
C TRP A 55 -12.17 -10.20 -10.11
N VAL A 56 -12.04 -11.54 -10.07
CA VAL A 56 -10.87 -12.22 -9.51
C VAL A 56 -9.58 -11.82 -10.23
N LYS A 57 -9.63 -11.67 -11.57
CA LYS A 57 -8.50 -11.21 -12.36
C LYS A 57 -8.13 -9.75 -12.04
N GLU A 58 -9.12 -8.89 -11.86
CA GLU A 58 -8.89 -7.48 -11.54
C GLU A 58 -8.37 -7.30 -10.10
N ASP A 59 -8.91 -8.06 -9.14
CA ASP A 59 -8.39 -8.12 -7.77
C ASP A 59 -6.94 -8.62 -7.74
N GLY A 60 -6.62 -9.68 -8.50
CA GLY A 60 -5.24 -10.17 -8.64
C GLY A 60 -4.26 -9.11 -9.16
N LYS A 61 -4.66 -8.30 -10.16
CA LYS A 61 -3.85 -7.18 -10.65
C LYS A 61 -3.65 -6.09 -9.59
N ALA A 62 -4.67 -5.85 -8.77
CA ALA A 62 -4.58 -4.89 -7.67
C ALA A 62 -3.64 -5.39 -6.57
N GLN A 63 -3.72 -6.68 -6.20
CA GLN A 63 -2.80 -7.32 -5.26
C GLN A 63 -1.35 -7.24 -5.77
N GLU A 64 -1.11 -7.60 -7.04
CA GLU A 64 0.22 -7.51 -7.67
C GLU A 64 0.80 -6.09 -7.56
N LEU A 65 0.00 -5.07 -7.87
CA LEU A 65 0.42 -3.67 -7.79
C LEU A 65 0.78 -3.26 -6.36
N ILE A 66 -0.02 -3.68 -5.37
CA ILE A 66 0.26 -3.40 -3.96
C ILE A 66 1.58 -4.07 -3.54
N VAL A 67 1.73 -5.37 -3.78
CA VAL A 67 2.89 -6.17 -3.36
C VAL A 67 4.19 -5.69 -4.02
N THR A 68 4.17 -5.41 -5.33
CA THR A 68 5.37 -4.97 -6.08
C THR A 68 5.88 -3.59 -5.66
N ARG A 69 5.03 -2.79 -5.01
CA ARG A 69 5.37 -1.47 -4.48
C ARG A 69 5.70 -1.49 -2.99
N MET A 70 5.96 -2.65 -2.39
CA MET A 70 6.28 -2.75 -0.97
C MET A 70 7.68 -3.33 -0.76
N ASP A 71 8.28 -2.98 0.38
CA ASP A 71 9.48 -3.66 0.87
C ASP A 71 9.12 -4.84 1.78
N GLN A 72 10.09 -5.73 2.06
CA GLN A 72 9.86 -6.99 2.78
C GLN A 72 9.24 -6.78 4.16
N GLY A 73 9.62 -5.72 4.90
CA GLY A 73 9.09 -5.43 6.23
C GLY A 73 7.57 -5.23 6.22
N PRO A 74 7.05 -4.19 5.55
CA PRO A 74 5.60 -3.96 5.42
C PRO A 74 4.83 -5.13 4.79
N LEU A 75 5.48 -5.89 3.90
CA LEU A 75 4.86 -7.05 3.23
C LEU A 75 4.40 -8.11 4.25
N THR A 76 5.15 -8.30 5.34
CA THR A 76 4.80 -9.28 6.39
C THR A 76 3.41 -9.05 7.01
N HIS A 77 2.90 -7.81 6.99
CA HIS A 77 1.61 -7.47 7.58
C HIS A 77 0.41 -7.95 6.77
N ILE A 78 0.60 -8.23 5.47
CA ILE A 78 -0.47 -8.55 4.53
C ILE A 78 -0.36 -9.97 3.96
N LEU A 79 0.59 -10.79 4.42
CA LEU A 79 0.79 -12.17 3.97
C LEU A 79 -0.43 -13.08 4.15
N SER A 80 -1.29 -12.77 5.12
CA SER A 80 -2.51 -13.52 5.41
C SER A 80 -3.77 -12.93 4.77
N CYS A 81 -3.65 -11.88 3.95
CA CYS A 81 -4.78 -11.27 3.26
C CYS A 81 -5.07 -12.01 1.96
N GLU A 82 -6.35 -12.25 1.67
CA GLU A 82 -6.77 -12.99 0.48
C GLU A 82 -7.19 -12.07 -0.67
N THR A 83 -7.58 -10.84 -0.35
CA THR A 83 -8.06 -9.84 -1.33
C THR A 83 -7.27 -8.54 -1.26
N SER A 84 -7.22 -7.80 -2.37
CA SER A 84 -6.58 -6.48 -2.40
C SER A 84 -7.24 -5.49 -1.42
N LYS A 85 -8.55 -5.64 -1.20
CA LYS A 85 -9.31 -4.88 -0.19
C LYS A 85 -8.80 -5.13 1.23
N GLU A 86 -8.61 -6.39 1.61
CA GLU A 86 -8.07 -6.75 2.92
C GLU A 86 -6.66 -6.20 3.12
N MET A 87 -5.80 -6.35 2.10
CA MET A 87 -4.44 -5.78 2.12
C MET A 87 -4.50 -4.27 2.39
N TRP A 88 -5.35 -3.55 1.66
CA TRP A 88 -5.49 -2.10 1.77
C TRP A 88 -6.03 -1.65 3.14
N ILE A 89 -7.05 -2.33 3.67
CA ILE A 89 -7.60 -2.06 5.00
C ILE A 89 -6.55 -2.31 6.09
N LYS A 90 -5.80 -3.41 5.99
CA LYS A 90 -4.76 -3.77 6.95
C LYS A 90 -3.66 -2.72 6.99
N LEU A 91 -3.16 -2.29 5.82
CA LEU A 91 -2.13 -1.26 5.71
C LEU A 91 -2.62 0.08 6.29
N LYS A 92 -3.84 0.53 5.94
CA LYS A 92 -4.44 1.73 6.54
C LYS A 92 -4.50 1.63 8.06
N THR A 93 -4.96 0.48 8.57
CA THR A 93 -5.10 0.26 10.02
C THR A 93 -3.78 0.36 10.77
N ILE A 94 -2.68 -0.08 10.15
CA ILE A 94 -1.33 -0.03 10.74
C ILE A 94 -0.77 1.39 10.64
N TYR A 95 -0.73 1.96 9.44
CA TYR A 95 0.05 3.17 9.17
C TYR A 95 -0.71 4.49 9.30
N ASP A 96 -2.04 4.52 9.17
CA ASP A 96 -2.79 5.76 9.46
C ASP A 96 -2.71 6.09 10.97
N LYS A 97 -2.60 5.07 11.85
CA LYS A 97 -2.42 5.25 13.30
C LYS A 97 -1.03 5.78 13.67
N GLU A 98 0.01 5.27 13.01
CA GLU A 98 1.41 5.63 13.30
C GLU A 98 1.80 7.02 12.75
N SER A 99 1.09 7.54 11.75
CA SER A 99 1.42 8.87 11.17
C SER A 99 1.22 10.05 12.14
N VAL A 100 0.57 9.83 13.30
CA VAL A 100 0.27 10.85 14.30
C VAL A 100 1.43 11.07 15.29
N ILE A 101 2.52 10.30 15.22
CA ILE A 101 3.67 10.49 16.12
C ILE A 101 4.89 10.96 15.32
N PRO A 102 5.16 12.27 15.24
CA PRO A 102 6.50 12.74 14.88
C PRO A 102 7.46 12.18 15.95
N LYS A 103 8.31 11.22 15.58
CA LYS A 103 9.44 10.80 16.41
C LYS A 103 10.47 11.93 16.44
N LYS A 104 10.20 12.96 17.24
CA LYS A 104 11.19 13.90 17.77
C LYS A 104 11.59 13.42 19.17
N HIS A 105 12.43 12.39 19.25
CA HIS A 105 13.21 12.12 20.48
C HIS A 105 14.61 12.65 20.20
N ALA A 106 14.88 13.90 20.58
CA ALA A 106 15.51 14.29 21.85
C ALA A 106 17.04 14.20 21.75
N ARG A 107 17.69 15.33 21.43
CA ARG A 107 19.11 15.51 21.74
C ARG A 107 19.23 15.68 23.26
N PRO A 108 20.10 14.95 23.96
CA PRO A 108 20.41 15.29 25.34
C PRO A 108 21.10 16.64 25.34
N ILE A 109 20.58 17.58 26.13
CA ILE A 109 21.28 18.81 26.48
C ILE A 109 22.43 18.36 27.39
N GLY A 110 23.60 18.19 26.80
CA GLY A 110 24.84 17.97 27.55
C GLY A 110 25.10 19.21 28.40
N SER A 111 25.13 19.00 29.70
CA SER A 111 25.34 19.97 30.77
C SER A 111 26.48 20.94 30.50
N ILE A 112 26.20 22.24 30.55
CA ILE A 112 27.18 23.21 31.05
C ILE A 112 27.08 23.14 32.56
N VAL A 113 28.05 22.46 33.18
CA VAL A 113 28.33 22.67 34.60
C VAL A 113 29.26 23.88 34.66
N VAL A 114 28.84 24.84 35.49
CA VAL A 114 29.50 26.09 35.90
C VAL A 114 31.00 25.97 36.13
#